data_AF-A0A1Z8AK69-F1
#
_entry.id   AF-A0A1Z8AK69-F1
#
_cell.length_a   1.000
_cell.length_b   1.000
_cell.length_c   1.000
_cell.angle_alpha   90.00
_cell.angle_beta   90.00
_cell.angle_gamma   90.00
#
_symmetry.space_group_name_H-M   'P 1'
#
loop_
_entity.id
_entity.type
_entity.pdbx_description
1 polymer ?
#
loop_
_entity_poly.entity_id
_entity_poly.type
_entity_poly.pdbx_seq_one_letter_code
_entity_poly.pdbx_strand_id
1 'polypeptide(L)'
;MDSLASNKFNKANYTEFLNKYGMLIILVLLFISLSFKIEGFASIRNVLSILEQVSMFGIIAIGVTFAIVTGGIDLSGGSVVA
;
A
#
# COMPACT_ATOMS: atom_id res chain seq x y z
N MET A 1 43.14 -23.54 13.91
CA MET A 1 42.68 -22.97 12.61
C MET A 1 41.21 -22.64 12.75
N ASP A 2 40.86 -21.85 13.77
CA ASP A 2 39.51 -21.82 14.34
C ASP A 2 38.83 -20.45 14.16
N SER A 3 39.32 -19.67 13.18
CA SER A 3 38.88 -18.30 12.89
C SER A 3 37.82 -18.24 11.77
N LEU A 4 36.85 -19.15 11.73
CA LEU A 4 35.80 -19.14 10.69
C LEU A 4 34.38 -19.42 11.22
N ALA A 5 34.09 -19.08 12.49
CA ALA A 5 32.72 -18.92 12.97
C ALA A 5 32.16 -17.56 12.50
N SER A 6 32.12 -17.38 11.18
CA SER A 6 31.63 -16.17 10.53
C SER A 6 30.10 -16.11 10.58
N ASN A 7 29.57 -15.31 11.51
CA ASN A 7 28.48 -14.34 11.33
C ASN A 7 27.34 -14.73 10.35
N LYS A 8 26.71 -15.89 10.56
CA LYS A 8 25.55 -16.35 9.76
C LYS A 8 24.18 -16.02 10.39
N PHE A 9 24.16 -15.53 11.64
CA PHE A 9 22.95 -15.35 12.44
C PHE A 9 22.24 -13.99 12.28
N ASN A 10 22.84 -13.01 11.60
CA ASN A 10 22.17 -11.71 11.36
C ASN A 10 21.50 -11.61 9.99
N LYS A 11 22.09 -12.15 8.92
CA LYS A 11 21.59 -11.91 7.56
C LYS A 11 20.17 -12.44 7.31
N ALA A 12 19.84 -13.62 7.83
CA ALA A 12 18.51 -14.23 7.63
C ALA A 12 17.39 -13.38 8.23
N ASN A 13 17.57 -12.93 9.48
CA ASN A 13 16.57 -12.14 10.20
C ASN A 13 16.35 -10.74 9.58
N TYR A 14 17.43 -10.06 9.14
CA TYR A 14 17.29 -8.77 8.47
C TYR A 14 16.59 -8.88 7.11
N THR A 15 16.87 -9.93 6.34
CA THR A 15 16.27 -10.10 5.01
C THR A 15 14.77 -10.44 5.11
N GLU A 16 14.39 -11.28 6.07
CA GLU A 16 12.99 -11.61 6.34
C GLU A 16 12.19 -10.38 6.83
N PHE A 17 12.78 -9.58 7.72
CA PHE A 17 12.19 -8.32 8.17
C PHE A 17 11.97 -7.34 7.01
N LEU A 18 12.97 -7.18 6.13
CA LEU A 18 12.87 -6.32 4.94
C LEU A 18 11.85 -6.85 3.93
N ASN A 19 11.69 -8.16 3.76
CA ASN A 19 10.65 -8.70 2.88
C ASN A 19 9.25 -8.48 3.45
N LYS A 20 9.08 -8.60 4.78
CA LYS A 20 7.78 -8.42 5.44
C LYS A 20 7.34 -6.95 5.52
N TYR A 21 8.27 -6.04 5.77
CA TYR A 21 7.96 -4.62 6.01
C TYR A 21 8.54 -3.66 4.96
N GLY A 22 9.20 -4.17 3.92
CA GLY A 22 9.92 -3.36 2.93
C GLY A 22 9.06 -2.30 2.27
N MET A 23 7.82 -2.64 1.91
CA MET A 23 6.87 -1.67 1.34
C MET A 23 6.56 -0.53 2.31
N LEU A 24 6.30 -0.83 3.59
CA LEU A 24 6.05 0.19 4.61
C LEU A 24 7.29 1.05 4.88
N ILE A 25 8.47 0.44 4.91
CA ILE A 25 9.75 1.15 5.09
C ILE A 25 9.95 2.15 3.94
N ILE A 26 9.76 1.71 2.69
CA ILE A 26 9.86 2.57 1.52
C ILE A 26 8.83 3.70 1.57
N LEU A 27 7.57 3.41 1.95
CA LEU A 27 6.53 4.41 2.08
C LEU A 27 6.91 5.49 3.11
N VAL A 28 7.41 5.09 4.27
CA VAL A 28 7.83 6.02 5.34
C VAL A 28 9.01 6.87 4.87
N LEU A 29 10.03 6.25 4.27
CA LEU A 29 11.20 6.97 3.74
C LEU A 29 10.80 7.98 2.66
N LEU A 30 9.90 7.58 1.76
CA LEU A 30 9.37 8.44 0.70
C LEU A 30 8.59 9.61 1.30
N PHE A 31 7.66 9.34 2.24
CA PHE A 31 6.84 10.35 2.90
C PHE A 31 7.69 11.40 3.63
N ILE A 32 8.68 10.96 4.39
CA ILE A 32 9.61 11.84 5.10
C ILE A 32 10.41 12.68 4.09
N SER A 33 10.95 12.04 3.04
CA SER A 33 11.72 12.74 2.01
C SER A 33 10.90 13.82 1.29
N LEU A 34 9.65 13.52 0.94
CA LEU A 34 8.73 14.47 0.31
C LEU A 34 8.33 15.60 1.25
N SER A 35 8.15 15.30 2.53
CA SER A 35 7.83 16.29 3.56
C SER A 35 8.91 17.37 3.71
N PHE A 36 10.18 17.02 3.51
CA PHE A 36 11.28 17.99 3.53
C PHE A 36 11.55 18.65 2.17
N LYS A 37 11.31 17.94 1.05
CA LYS A 37 11.64 18.45 -0.29
C LYS A 37 10.55 19.30 -0.93
N ILE A 38 9.29 19.08 -0.56
CA ILE A 38 8.14 19.76 -1.16
C ILE A 38 7.47 20.62 -0.10
N GLU A 39 7.50 21.93 -0.32
CA GLU A 39 6.81 22.89 0.54
C GLU A 39 5.31 22.59 0.58
N GLY A 40 4.75 22.51 1.79
CA GLY A 40 3.32 22.25 1.98
C GLY A 40 2.88 20.79 1.78
N PHE A 41 3.78 19.85 1.48
CA PHE A 41 3.42 18.42 1.34
C PHE A 41 2.75 17.86 2.58
N ALA A 42 3.32 18.09 3.77
CA ALA A 42 2.74 17.67 5.04
C ALA A 42 1.73 18.68 5.63
N SER A 43 1.30 19.68 4.85
CA SER A 43 0.30 20.64 5.33
C SER A 43 -1.04 19.96 5.55
N ILE A 44 -1.80 20.46 6.53
CA ILE A 44 -3.14 19.93 6.83
C ILE A 44 -4.05 19.94 5.59
N ARG A 45 -3.94 20.97 4.74
CA ARG A 45 -4.71 21.08 3.51
C ARG A 45 -4.39 19.95 2.55
N ASN A 46 -3.10 19.69 2.29
CA ASN A 46 -2.70 18.63 1.37
C ASN A 46 -3.08 17.24 1.92
N VAL A 47 -2.87 17.02 3.21
CA VAL A 47 -3.25 15.75 3.87
C VAL A 47 -4.76 15.51 3.78
N LEU A 48 -5.58 16.52 4.09
CA LEU A 48 -7.03 16.41 3.98
C LEU A 48 -7.47 16.20 2.54
N SER A 49 -6.90 16.90 1.56
CA SER A 49 -7.22 16.69 0.15
C SER A 49 -6.91 15.26 -0.33
N ILE A 50 -5.79 14.68 0.12
CA ILE A 50 -5.45 13.28 -0.18
C ILE A 50 -6.46 12.33 0.50
N LEU A 51 -6.76 12.55 1.78
CA LEU A 51 -7.71 11.72 2.52
C LEU A 51 -9.13 11.77 1.93
N GLU A 52 -9.59 12.95 1.54
CA GLU A 52 -10.87 13.14 0.85
C GLU A 52 -10.91 12.38 -0.48
N GLN A 53 -9.85 12.48 -1.28
CA GLN A 53 -9.74 11.76 -2.54
C GLN A 53 -9.78 10.23 -2.34
N VAL A 54 -8.99 9.70 -1.40
CA VAL A 54 -8.97 8.27 -1.10
C VAL A 54 -10.31 7.80 -0.50
N SER A 55 -10.94 8.60 0.36
CA SER A 55 -12.25 8.32 0.93
C SER A 55 -13.32 8.21 -0.15
N MET A 56 -13.32 9.13 -1.13
CA MET A 56 -14.24 9.07 -2.28
C MET A 56 -14.10 7.75 -3.04
N PHE A 57 -12.86 7.32 -3.36
CA PHE A 57 -12.62 6.03 -3.99
C PHE A 57 -13.08 4.86 -3.11
N GLY A 58 -12.87 4.93 -1.80
CA GLY A 58 -13.34 3.91 -0.85
C GLY A 58 -14.86 3.77 -0.84
N ILE A 59 -15.60 4.87 -0.79
CA ILE A 59 -17.07 4.89 -0.84
C ILE A 59 -17.57 4.29 -2.16
N ILE A 60 -16.96 4.69 -3.29
CA ILE A 60 -17.30 4.13 -4.61
C ILE A 60 -16.99 2.63 -4.64
N ALA A 61 -15.84 2.19 -4.15
CA ALA A 61 -15.45 0.78 -4.11
C ALA A 61 -16.43 -0.06 -3.29
N ILE A 62 -16.93 0.47 -2.17
CA ILE A 62 -17.99 -0.18 -1.38
C ILE A 62 -19.28 -0.30 -2.20
N GLY A 63 -19.71 0.77 -2.88
CA GLY A 63 -20.88 0.74 -3.76
C GLY A 63 -20.75 -0.29 -4.89
N VAL A 64 -19.57 -0.35 -5.53
CA VAL A 64 -19.25 -1.35 -6.56
C VAL A 64 -19.23 -2.76 -5.97
N THR A 65 -18.72 -2.96 -4.75
CA THR A 65 -18.73 -4.26 -4.06
C THR A 65 -20.15 -4.76 -3.82
N PHE A 66 -21.07 -3.88 -3.45
CA PHE A 66 -22.49 -4.26 -3.35
C PHE A 66 -23.09 -4.58 -4.71
N ALA A 67 -22.79 -3.79 -5.75
CA ALA A 67 -23.34 -3.98 -7.09
C ALA A 67 -22.84 -5.28 -7.78
N ILE A 68 -21.53 -5.55 -7.71
CA ILE A 68 -20.91 -6.79 -7.22
C ILE A 68 -21.81 -7.97 -6.84
N VAL A 69 -21.95 -8.08 -5.51
CA VAL A 69 -22.58 -9.18 -4.78
C VAL A 69 -24.08 -9.31 -5.06
N THR A 70 -24.78 -8.21 -5.36
CA THR A 70 -26.23 -8.22 -5.66
C THR A 70 -26.55 -8.62 -7.09
N GLY A 71 -25.55 -8.85 -7.95
CA GLY A 71 -25.75 -9.23 -9.35
C GLY A 71 -26.32 -8.11 -10.23
N GLY A 72 -26.30 -6.86 -9.76
CA GLY A 72 -26.84 -5.69 -10.46
C GLY A 72 -25.92 -5.15 -11.56
N ILE A 73 -24.61 -5.39 -11.45
CA ILE A 73 -23.67 -5.30 -12.59
C ILE A 73 -23.47 -6.73 -13.05
N ASP A 74 -24.41 -7.23 -13.83
CA ASP A 74 -24.43 -8.62 -14.25
C ASP A 74 -23.23 -8.95 -15.17
N LEU A 75 -22.09 -9.32 -14.58
CA LEU A 75 -21.00 -10.00 -15.27
C LEU A 75 -21.34 -11.46 -15.60
N SER A 76 -22.48 -11.99 -15.10
CA SER A 76 -22.98 -13.32 -15.47
C SER A 76 -23.75 -13.30 -16.80
N GLY A 77 -24.36 -12.18 -17.18
CA GLY A 77 -24.93 -11.93 -18.51
C GLY A 77 -23.88 -11.82 -19.61
N GLY A 78 -22.64 -11.43 -19.27
CA GLY A 78 -21.49 -11.47 -20.17
C GLY A 78 -21.04 -12.88 -20.58
N SER A 79 -21.48 -13.92 -19.87
CA SER A 79 -21.22 -15.33 -20.23
C SER A 79 -22.24 -15.92 -21.21
N VAL A 80 -23.38 -15.25 -21.40
CA VAL A 80 -24.43 -15.66 -22.37
C VAL A 80 -24.22 -14.99 -23.74
N VAL A 81 -23.43 -13.90 -23.78
CA VAL A 81 -23.05 -13.17 -25.00
C VAL A 81 -21.63 -13.55 -25.50
N ALA A 82 -20.87 -14.31 -24.71
CA ALA A 82 -19.56 -14.85 -25.09
C ALA A 82 -19.65 -16.30 -25.60
#